data_AF-A0A382X7U4-F1
#
_entry.id   AF-A0A382X7U4-F1
#
_cell.length_a   1.000
_cell.length_b   1.000
_cell.length_c   1.000
_cell.angle_alpha   90.00
_cell.angle_beta   90.00
_cell.angle_gamma   90.00
#
_symmetry.space_group_name_H-M   'P 1'
#
loop_
_entity.id
_entity.type
_entity.pdbx_description
1 polymer ?
#
loop_
_entity_poly.entity_id
_entity_poly.type
_entity_poly.pdbx_seq_one_letter_code
_entity_poly.pdbx_strand_id
1 'polypeptide(L)' 'MSSTGKIGKYFKLTKVSGAYWRGDSNNEMLQRIYGTSWSNQKDLDDYLKRIEEAEKRD' A
#
# COMPACT_ATOMS: atom_id res chain seq x y z
N MET A 1 18.82 1.99 -6.12
CA MET A 1 18.20 1.01 -7.04
C MET A 1 18.70 1.29 -8.44
N SER A 2 19.22 0.29 -9.16
CA SER A 2 19.84 0.49 -10.48
C SER A 2 18.91 0.17 -11.67
N SER A 3 17.78 -0.48 -11.43
CA SER A 3 16.72 -0.70 -12.44
C SER A 3 15.38 -1.02 -11.75
N THR A 4 14.28 -0.84 -12.47
CA THR A 4 12.92 -1.19 -11.99
C THR A 4 12.76 -2.68 -11.71
N GLY A 5 13.54 -3.53 -12.37
CA GLY A 5 13.58 -4.97 -12.08
C GLY A 5 13.99 -5.31 -10.64
N LYS A 6 14.68 -4.39 -9.94
CA LYS A 6 15.05 -4.56 -8.52
C LYS A 6 13.90 -4.32 -7.55
N ILE A 7 12.78 -3.74 -7.99
CA ILE A 7 11.55 -3.66 -7.18
C ILE A 7 10.96 -5.07 -6.98
N GLY A 8 11.25 -6.00 -7.89
CA GLY A 8 10.69 -7.33 -7.87
C GLY A 8 9.26 -7.36 -8.40
N LYS A 9 8.62 -8.54 -8.28
CA LYS A 9 7.24 -8.77 -8.74
C LYS A 9 6.21 -8.76 -7.60
N TYR A 10 6.69 -8.69 -6.36
CA TYR A 10 5.87 -8.93 -5.17
C TYR A 10 5.42 -7.60 -4.59
N PHE A 11 4.43 -7.00 -5.24
CA PHE A 11 3.77 -5.79 -4.74
C PHE A 11 2.25 -5.92 -4.91
N LYS A 12 1.50 -5.21 -4.05
CA LYS A 12 0.04 -5.19 -4.11
C LYS A 12 -0.51 -3.83 -3.70
N LEU A 13 -1.50 -3.34 -4.44
CA LEU A 13 -2.31 -2.19 -4.05
C LEU A 13 -3.34 -2.63 -2.99
N THR A 14 -3.53 -1.80 -1.97
CA THR A 14 -4.31 -2.17 -0.77
C THR A 14 -5.59 -1.37 -0.64
N LYS A 15 -5.49 -0.06 -0.38
CA LYS A 15 -6.64 0.82 -0.13
C LYS A 15 -6.55 2.09 -0.97
N VAL A 16 -7.69 2.72 -1.22
CA VAL A 16 -7.80 4.06 -1.80
C VAL A 16 -8.40 4.98 -0.73
N SER A 17 -7.86 6.19 -0.60
CA SER A 17 -8.36 7.20 0.35
C SER A 17 -8.28 8.60 -0.24
N GLY A 18 -9.10 9.52 0.25
CA GLY A 18 -8.91 10.95 0.01
C GLY A 18 -7.75 11.51 0.83
N ALA A 19 -6.97 12.41 0.24
CA ALA A 19 -5.94 13.17 0.94
C ALA A 19 -5.91 14.60 0.44
N TYR A 20 -5.96 15.57 1.35
CA TYR A 20 -5.86 16.98 0.97
C TYR A 20 -4.41 17.37 0.67
N TRP A 21 -4.23 18.28 -0.29
CA TRP A 21 -2.91 18.81 -0.62
C TRP A 21 -2.26 19.46 0.62
N ARG A 22 -1.02 19.04 0.92
CA ARG A 22 -0.28 19.40 2.15
C ARG A 22 -1.00 19.08 3.47
N GLY A 23 -2.07 18.28 3.43
CA GLY A 23 -2.90 17.96 4.60
C GLY A 23 -3.84 19.10 5.03
N ASP A 24 -3.97 20.16 4.25
CA ASP A 24 -4.85 21.30 4.54
C ASP A 24 -6.20 21.11 3.84
N SER A 25 -7.27 21.00 4.64
CA SER A 25 -8.64 20.75 4.17
C SER A 25 -9.23 21.86 3.31
N ASN A 26 -8.60 23.03 3.26
CA ASN A 26 -9.01 24.11 2.35
C ASN A 26 -8.50 23.89 0.92
N ASN A 27 -7.54 22.98 0.73
CA ASN A 27 -6.97 22.69 -0.57
C ASN A 27 -7.71 21.57 -1.30
N GLU A 28 -7.30 21.32 -2.54
CA GLU A 28 -7.83 20.25 -3.38
C GLU A 28 -7.72 18.86 -2.71
N MET A 29 -8.80 18.09 -2.83
CA MET A 29 -8.85 16.69 -2.41
C MET A 29 -8.23 15.80 -3.50
N LEU A 30 -7.14 15.13 -3.17
CA LEU A 30 -6.43 14.19 -4.04
C LEU A 30 -6.82 12.74 -3.72
N GLN A 31 -6.61 11.85 -4.69
CA GLN A 31 -6.75 10.41 -4.51
C GLN A 31 -5.41 9.80 -4.12
N ARG A 32 -5.35 9.20 -2.93
CA ARG A 32 -4.19 8.47 -2.43
C ARG A 32 -4.43 6.97 -2.60
N ILE A 33 -3.56 6.32 -3.37
CA ILE A 33 -3.55 4.87 -3.58
C ILE A 33 -2.43 4.28 -2.71
N TYR A 34 -2.78 3.39 -1.79
CA TYR A 34 -1.81 2.68 -0.95
C TYR A 34 -1.35 1.38 -1.61
N GLY A 35 -0.09 1.03 -1.41
CA GLY A 35 0.48 -0.24 -1.84
C GLY A 35 1.61 -0.69 -0.93
N THR A 36 1.93 -1.98 -0.99
CA THR A 36 3.03 -2.62 -0.26
C THR A 36 3.90 -3.41 -1.25
N SER A 37 5.20 -3.54 -0.97
CA SER A 37 6.16 -4.26 -1.80
C SER A 37 7.17 -5.01 -0.95
N TRP A 38 7.53 -6.22 -1.37
CA TRP A 38 8.35 -7.18 -0.64
C TRP A 38 9.41 -7.81 -1.53
N SER A 39 10.46 -8.34 -0.92
CA SER A 39 11.56 -9.00 -1.64
C SER A 39 11.19 -10.39 -2.16
N ASN A 40 10.23 -11.07 -1.53
CA ASN A 40 9.74 -12.39 -1.93
C ASN A 40 8.22 -12.51 -1.77
N GLN A 41 7.63 -13.54 -2.40
CA GLN A 41 6.17 -13.79 -2.38
C GLN A 41 5.66 -14.15 -0.98
N LYS A 42 6.43 -14.93 -0.22
CA LYS A 42 6.04 -15.42 1.10
C LYS A 42 5.76 -14.27 2.07
N ASP A 43 6.65 -13.28 2.11
CA ASP A 43 6.50 -12.13 3.00
C ASP A 43 5.29 -11.26 2.63
N LEU A 44 5.01 -11.13 1.32
CA LEU A 44 3.81 -10.44 0.84
C LEU A 44 2.55 -11.18 1.31
N ASP A 45 2.48 -12.49 1.14
CA ASP A 45 1.32 -13.29 1.54
C ASP A 45 1.13 -13.28 3.06
N ASP A 46 2.22 -13.42 3.83
CA ASP A 46 2.21 -13.35 5.29
C ASP A 46 1.76 -11.96 5.79
N TYR A 47 2.13 -10.88 5.08
CA TYR A 47 1.61 -9.53 5.37
C TYR A 47 0.12 -9.42 5.06
N LEU A 48 -0.33 -9.88 3.89
CA LEU A 48 -1.74 -9.79 3.50
C LEU A 48 -2.64 -10.59 4.44
N LYS A 49 -2.18 -11.78 4.87
CA LYS A 49 -2.89 -12.59 5.87
C LYS A 49 -3.06 -11.85 7.20
N ARG A 50 -2.01 -11.16 7.68
CA ARG A 50 -2.09 -10.37 8.92
C ARG A 50 -3.09 -9.22 8.81
N ILE A 51 -3.14 -8.55 7.66
CA ILE A 51 -4.14 -7.49 7.40
C ILE A 51 -5.56 -8.07 7.40
N GLU A 52 -5.78 -9.20 6.73
CA GLU A 52 -7.09 -9.87 6.71
C GLU A 52 -7.55 -10.31 8.11
N GLU A 53 -6.63 -10.86 8.92
CA GLU A 53 -6.92 -11.25 10.30
C GLU A 53 -7.21 -10.04 11.20
N ALA A 54 -6.55 -8.90 10.97
CA ALA A 54 -6.83 -7.65 11.67
C ALA A 54 -8.20 -7.07 11.28
N GLU A 55 -8.54 -7.08 9.99
CA GLU A 55 -9.85 -6.62 9.49
C GLU A 55 -11.02 -7.47 9.96
N LYS A 56 -10.80 -8.75 10.30
CA LYS A 56 -11.83 -9.62 10.92
C LYS A 56 -12.10 -9.31 12.40
N ARG A 57 -11.23 -8.54 13.05
CA ARG A 57 -11.31 -8.21 14.48
C ARG A 57 -11.85 -6.80 14.75
N ASP A 58 -11.84 -5.94 13.73
CA ASP A 58 -12.66 -4.73 13.64
C ASP A 58 -14.10 -5.09 13.24
#